data_AF-A0AAV5K4C3-F1
#
_entry.id   AF-A0AAV5K4C3-F1
#
_cell.length_a   1.000
_cell.length_b   1.000
_cell.length_c   1.000
_cell.angle_alpha   90.00
_cell.angle_beta   90.00
_cell.angle_gamma   90.00
#
_symmetry.space_group_name_H-M   'P 1'
#
loop_
_entity.id
_entity.type
_entity.pdbx_description
1 polymer ?
#
loop_
_entity_poly.entity_id
_entity_poly.type
_entity_poly.pdbx_seq_one_letter_code
_entity_poly.pdbx_strand_id
1 'polypeptide(L)'
;MRACVHIYSMMSMHEEAVALALQVDPELAMAEADKVEDDEDMRKKLWLMVAKHVIEQEKGTKRENIRKAIAFLKETDGLLKIEDILPFFPDFALIDDFKEAICSSLEDYNKQIELLKQEMNDATHGADNIRNDISALAQRYAVIDRDEECGVCRRKILTVGMDYRMARGYTSVGPMAPLYVFPCGHAFHSLCLITHVTQLTRRTDETQAERILDLQKQLTLLGSESRKEPNGVLTEDSITSLSPVEKLRSQLDDAVASECPFCGDLMICEISLPFIQPSTPEEEKEVMSWEIKPQNLGPQRSFSLGV
;
A
#
# COMPACT_ATOMS: atom_id res chain seq x y z
N MET A 1 19.97 43.20 25.52
CA MET A 1 19.50 41.85 25.91
C MET A 1 18.65 41.18 24.82
N ARG A 2 17.65 41.83 24.23
CA ARG A 2 16.87 41.27 23.09
C ARG A 2 17.72 40.82 21.88
N ALA A 3 18.75 41.58 21.52
CA ALA A 3 19.68 41.19 20.46
C ALA A 3 20.48 39.91 20.79
N CYS A 4 20.78 39.66 22.06
CA CYS A 4 21.49 38.46 22.50
C CYS A 4 20.60 37.22 22.38
N VAL A 5 19.29 37.33 22.71
CA VAL A 5 18.31 36.24 22.56
C VAL A 5 18.21 35.81 21.09
N HIS A 6 18.13 36.78 20.16
CA HIS A 6 18.11 36.48 18.73
C HIS A 6 19.41 35.82 18.22
N ILE A 7 20.56 36.24 18.72
CA ILE A 7 21.84 35.62 18.36
C ILE A 7 21.90 34.18 18.86
N TYR A 8 21.47 33.92 20.10
CA TYR A 8 21.44 32.57 20.67
C TYR A 8 20.44 31.64 19.96
N SER A 9 19.28 32.16 19.59
CA SER A 9 18.30 31.50 18.73
C SER A 9 18.89 31.07 17.38
N MET A 10 19.59 31.99 16.69
CA MET A 10 20.25 31.70 15.41
C MET A 10 21.42 30.69 15.54
N MET A 11 22.01 30.59 16.72
CA MET A 11 23.06 29.62 17.03
C MET A 11 22.51 28.24 17.46
N SER A 12 21.19 28.02 17.40
CA SER A 12 20.51 26.80 17.85
C SER A 12 20.67 26.49 19.36
N MET A 13 21.00 27.51 20.16
CA MET A 13 21.17 27.43 21.60
C MET A 13 19.88 27.91 22.28
N HIS A 14 18.83 27.09 22.15
CA HIS A 14 17.47 27.45 22.55
C HIS A 14 17.27 27.51 24.07
N GLU A 15 17.99 26.71 24.86
CA GLU A 15 17.89 26.73 26.34
C GLU A 15 18.41 28.05 26.90
N GLU A 16 19.57 28.49 26.43
CA GLU A 16 20.20 29.76 26.84
C GLU A 16 19.39 30.96 26.32
N ALA A 17 18.84 30.86 25.10
CA ALA A 17 17.98 31.87 24.53
C ALA A 17 16.72 32.08 25.39
N VAL A 18 16.03 31.00 25.78
CA VAL A 18 14.84 31.05 26.64
C VAL A 18 15.21 31.51 28.05
N ALA A 19 16.31 31.04 28.64
CA ALA A 19 16.75 31.49 29.97
C ALA A 19 17.06 32.99 30.02
N LEU A 20 17.61 33.56 28.94
CA LEU A 20 17.87 34.99 28.81
C LEU A 20 16.60 35.78 28.47
N ALA A 21 15.68 35.20 27.69
CA ALA A 21 14.38 35.79 27.40
C ALA A 21 13.54 35.94 28.67
N LEU A 22 13.54 34.92 29.55
CA LEU A 22 12.84 34.93 30.84
C LEU A 22 13.28 36.08 31.76
N GLN A 23 14.53 36.54 31.67
CA GLN A 23 15.01 37.69 32.44
C GLN A 23 14.50 39.04 31.92
N VAL A 24 14.02 39.08 30.67
CA VAL A 24 13.58 40.30 29.99
C VAL A 24 12.05 40.37 29.97
N ASP A 25 11.39 39.33 29.48
CA ASP A 25 9.94 39.25 29.29
C ASP A 25 9.49 37.79 29.11
N PRO A 26 8.57 37.25 29.94
CA PRO A 26 8.07 35.89 29.80
C PRO A 26 7.35 35.63 28.46
N GLU A 27 6.69 36.63 27.88
CA GLU A 27 6.02 36.47 26.58
C GLU A 27 7.03 36.26 25.43
N LEU A 28 8.19 36.91 25.53
CA LEU A 28 9.29 36.71 24.57
C LEU A 28 9.89 35.30 24.69
N ALA A 29 9.90 34.73 25.89
CA ALA A 29 10.39 33.37 26.13
C ALA A 29 9.44 32.31 25.53
N MET A 30 8.13 32.52 25.61
CA MET A 30 7.12 31.67 24.97
C MET A 30 7.28 31.69 23.44
N ALA A 31 7.38 32.87 22.84
CA ALA A 31 7.59 33.02 21.41
C ALA A 31 8.91 32.42 20.90
N GLU A 32 9.91 32.26 21.76
CA GLU A 32 11.16 31.58 21.43
C GLU A 32 11.06 30.06 21.58
N ALA A 33 10.28 29.57 22.57
CA ALA A 33 10.00 28.15 22.74
C ALA A 33 9.15 27.59 21.59
N ASP A 34 8.21 28.37 21.04
CA ASP A 34 7.36 27.94 19.91
C ASP A 34 8.10 27.82 18.57
N LYS A 35 9.26 28.46 18.42
CA LYS A 35 10.06 28.34 17.19
C LYS A 35 10.70 26.97 17.02
N VAL A 36 10.75 26.17 18.08
CA VAL A 36 11.32 24.82 18.06
C VAL A 36 10.21 23.84 17.69
N GLU A 37 9.92 23.71 16.38
CA GLU A 37 8.88 22.81 15.87
C GLU A 37 9.38 21.37 15.63
N ASP A 38 10.68 21.19 15.37
CA ASP A 38 11.24 19.90 14.95
C ASP A 38 11.49 18.90 16.10
N ASP A 39 11.54 19.38 17.35
CA ASP A 39 11.86 18.56 18.52
C ASP A 39 10.85 18.81 19.66
N GLU A 40 9.85 17.93 19.74
CA GLU A 40 8.79 17.93 20.76
C GLU A 40 9.34 17.82 22.19
N ASP A 41 10.39 17.03 22.41
CA ASP A 41 10.98 16.83 23.75
C ASP A 41 11.71 18.10 24.20
N MET A 42 12.45 18.73 23.29
CA MET A 42 13.10 20.00 23.53
C MET A 42 12.08 21.12 23.75
N ARG A 43 11.03 21.19 22.91
CA ARG A 43 9.93 22.13 23.06
C ARG A 43 9.26 21.98 24.42
N LYS A 44 8.97 20.74 24.85
CA LYS A 44 8.43 20.42 26.17
C LYS A 44 9.36 20.92 27.29
N LYS A 45 10.67 20.69 27.17
CA LYS A 45 11.66 21.15 28.16
C LYS A 45 11.69 22.68 28.28
N LEU A 46 11.69 23.41 27.17
CA LEU A 46 11.69 24.87 27.15
C LEU A 46 10.41 25.44 27.78
N TRP A 47 9.25 24.89 27.40
CA TRP A 47 7.97 25.28 27.97
C TRP A 47 7.87 24.98 29.48
N LEU A 48 8.47 23.89 29.97
CA LEU A 48 8.59 23.63 31.41
C LEU A 48 9.48 24.65 32.14
N MET A 49 10.56 25.11 31.51
CA MET A 49 11.39 26.18 32.09
C MET A 49 10.62 27.49 32.21
N VAL A 50 9.82 27.82 31.19
CA VAL A 50 8.93 29.00 31.23
C VAL A 50 7.87 28.84 32.32
N ALA A 51 7.19 27.69 32.38
CA ALA A 51 6.19 27.39 33.39
C ALA A 51 6.74 27.53 34.81
N LYS A 52 7.91 26.94 35.08
CA LYS A 52 8.59 27.03 36.37
C LYS A 52 8.83 28.48 36.76
N HIS A 53 9.32 29.29 35.82
CA HIS A 53 9.62 30.69 36.07
C HIS A 53 8.36 31.52 36.35
N VAL A 54 7.30 31.35 35.55
CA VAL A 54 6.02 32.05 35.71
C VAL A 54 5.37 31.70 37.06
N ILE A 55 5.47 30.45 37.50
CA ILE A 55 4.87 29.96 38.75
C ILE A 55 5.71 30.38 39.99
N GLU A 56 7.04 30.33 39.92
CA GLU A 56 7.94 30.64 41.04
C GLU A 56 8.18 32.15 41.26
N GLN A 57 8.20 32.97 40.20
CA GLN A 57 8.54 34.39 40.33
C GLN A 57 7.37 35.28 40.78
N GLU A 58 6.12 34.87 40.56
CA GLU A 58 4.97 35.72 40.86
C GLU A 58 4.64 35.75 42.35
N LYS A 59 4.78 36.96 42.94
CA LYS A 59 4.36 37.30 44.32
C LYS A 59 2.84 37.48 44.47
N GLY A 60 2.06 36.77 43.66
CA GLY A 60 0.59 36.79 43.69
C GLY A 60 0.00 36.00 44.86
N THR A 61 -1.32 36.06 45.01
CA THR A 61 -2.02 35.13 45.90
C THR A 61 -1.99 33.72 45.31
N LYS A 62 -1.84 32.67 46.13
CA LYS A 62 -1.68 31.27 45.68
C LYS A 62 -2.72 30.83 44.64
N ARG A 63 -3.98 31.25 44.83
CA ARG A 63 -5.11 30.94 43.93
C ARG A 63 -4.99 31.60 42.55
N GLU A 64 -4.35 32.76 42.48
CA GLU A 64 -4.11 33.48 41.22
C GLU A 64 -3.00 32.82 40.40
N ASN A 65 -1.92 32.39 41.07
CA ASN A 65 -0.83 31.63 40.44
C ASN A 65 -1.34 30.30 39.83
N ILE A 66 -2.25 29.61 40.54
CA ILE A 66 -2.88 28.38 40.04
C ILE A 66 -3.74 28.65 38.79
N ARG A 67 -4.57 29.69 38.82
CA ARG A 67 -5.42 30.05 37.66
C ARG A 67 -4.60 30.44 36.44
N LYS A 68 -3.51 31.18 36.63
CA LYS A 68 -2.59 31.53 35.55
C LYS A 68 -1.87 30.32 35.00
N ALA A 69 -1.42 29.39 35.85
CA ALA A 69 -0.81 28.14 35.38
C ALA A 69 -1.80 27.27 34.58
N ILE A 70 -3.08 27.24 34.97
CA ILE A 70 -4.13 26.56 34.20
C ILE A 70 -4.40 27.28 32.86
N ALA A 71 -4.36 28.61 32.82
CA ALA A 71 -4.47 29.37 31.57
C ALA A 71 -3.27 29.08 30.65
N PHE A 72 -2.06 29.05 31.21
CA PHE A 72 -0.82 28.70 30.52
C PHE A 72 -0.84 27.28 29.94
N LEU A 73 -1.38 26.30 30.68
CA LEU A 73 -1.59 24.94 30.15
C LEU A 73 -2.59 24.87 29.00
N LYS A 74 -3.52 25.83 28.89
CA LYS A 74 -4.43 25.90 27.74
C LYS A 74 -3.76 26.52 26.52
N GLU A 75 -2.77 27.38 26.71
CA GLU A 75 -2.00 28.00 25.62
C GLU A 75 -0.97 27.03 25.01
N THR A 76 -0.60 25.97 25.72
CA THR A 76 0.38 24.96 25.25
C THR A 76 -0.24 23.87 24.37
N ASP A 77 -1.52 23.98 23.99
CA ASP A 77 -2.25 23.06 23.08
C ASP A 77 -2.02 21.55 23.35
N GLY A 78 -1.91 21.17 24.63
CA GLY A 78 -1.74 19.77 25.05
C GLY A 78 -0.29 19.26 25.10
N LEU A 79 0.71 20.11 24.83
CA LEU A 79 2.13 19.81 24.99
C LEU A 79 2.50 19.54 26.46
N LEU A 80 1.94 20.33 27.37
CA LEU A 80 2.14 20.17 28.81
C LEU A 80 0.87 19.64 29.47
N LYS A 81 1.05 18.71 30.41
CA LYS A 81 -0.03 18.17 31.23
C LYS A 81 -0.02 18.83 32.60
N ILE A 82 -1.16 18.77 33.28
CA ILE A 82 -1.26 19.20 34.68
C ILE A 82 -0.24 18.46 35.56
N GLU A 83 0.01 17.18 35.28
CA GLU A 83 1.01 16.34 35.93
C GLU A 83 2.42 16.95 35.89
N ASP A 84 2.77 17.65 34.81
CA ASP A 84 4.11 18.20 34.63
C ASP A 84 4.33 19.50 35.45
N ILE A 85 3.28 20.25 35.77
CA ILE A 85 3.37 21.51 36.52
C ILE A 85 3.11 21.37 38.03
N LEU A 86 2.45 20.28 38.45
CA LEU A 86 2.17 19.99 39.86
C LEU A 86 3.41 20.08 40.77
N PRO A 87 4.60 19.60 40.37
CA PRO A 87 5.80 19.67 41.21
C PRO A 87 6.28 21.08 41.54
N PHE A 88 5.87 22.10 40.78
CA PHE A 88 6.29 23.49 41.00
C PHE A 88 5.47 24.19 42.10
N PHE A 89 4.39 23.57 42.59
CA PHE A 89 3.57 24.11 43.66
C PHE A 89 4.00 23.56 45.03
N PRO A 90 3.95 24.38 46.10
CA PRO A 90 4.29 23.93 47.45
C PRO A 90 3.26 22.93 48.00
N ASP A 91 3.69 22.04 48.90
CA ASP A 91 2.89 20.95 49.51
C ASP A 91 1.57 21.39 50.18
N PHE A 92 1.40 22.68 50.48
CA PHE A 92 0.20 23.25 51.11
C PHE A 92 -0.80 23.85 50.11
N ALA A 93 -0.68 23.56 48.82
CA ALA A 93 -1.69 23.89 47.83
C ALA A 93 -2.94 23.02 48.05
N LEU A 94 -4.13 23.64 48.10
CA LEU A 94 -5.38 22.91 48.28
C LEU A 94 -5.76 22.23 46.96
N ILE A 95 -6.04 20.93 47.03
CA ILE A 95 -6.50 20.13 45.87
C ILE A 95 -7.76 20.74 45.25
N ASP A 96 -8.60 21.41 46.06
CA ASP A 96 -9.81 22.09 45.60
C ASP A 96 -9.53 23.17 44.53
N ASP A 97 -8.35 23.80 44.54
CA ASP A 97 -8.00 24.81 43.52
C ASP A 97 -7.66 24.18 42.16
N PHE A 98 -7.33 22.89 42.10
CA PHE A 98 -7.03 22.15 40.87
C PHE A 98 -8.16 21.23 40.40
N LYS A 99 -9.22 21.07 41.21
CA LYS A 99 -10.29 20.10 41.00
C LYS A 99 -10.86 20.14 39.58
N GLU A 100 -11.21 21.33 39.07
CA GLU A 100 -11.81 21.48 37.75
C GLU A 100 -10.84 21.07 36.62
N ALA A 101 -9.57 21.46 36.73
CA ALA A 101 -8.55 21.13 35.74
C ALA A 101 -8.25 19.62 35.73
N ILE A 102 -8.17 19.00 36.91
CA ILE A 102 -7.98 17.55 37.04
C ILE A 102 -9.18 16.79 36.48
N CYS A 103 -10.41 17.22 36.78
CA CYS A 103 -11.62 16.61 36.21
C CYS A 103 -11.62 16.69 34.68
N SER A 104 -11.27 17.85 34.11
CA SER A 104 -11.16 18.00 32.64
C SER A 104 -10.13 17.05 32.04
N SER A 105 -8.90 16.99 32.59
CA SER A 105 -7.86 16.10 32.08
C SER A 105 -8.26 14.62 32.18
N LEU A 106 -8.92 14.21 33.27
CA LEU A 106 -9.41 12.84 33.43
C LEU A 106 -10.53 12.51 32.43
N GLU A 107 -11.43 13.44 32.14
CA GLU A 107 -12.46 13.26 31.11
C GLU A 107 -11.82 13.07 29.73
N ASP A 108 -10.78 13.84 29.41
CA ASP A 108 -10.10 13.74 28.12
C ASP A 108 -9.32 12.43 27.98
N TYR A 109 -8.67 11.95 29.04
CA TYR A 109 -8.07 10.61 29.05
C TYR A 109 -9.12 9.52 28.86
N ASN A 110 -10.27 9.61 29.53
CA ASN A 110 -11.35 8.64 29.35
C ASN A 110 -11.87 8.63 27.91
N LYS A 111 -12.04 9.81 27.28
CA LYS A 111 -12.42 9.89 25.86
C LYS A 111 -11.36 9.25 24.96
N GLN A 112 -10.08 9.53 25.19
CA GLN A 112 -8.98 8.93 24.41
C GLN A 112 -8.95 7.40 24.57
N ILE A 113 -9.20 6.89 25.77
CA ILE A 113 -9.28 5.44 26.04
C ILE A 113 -10.44 4.82 25.27
N GLU A 114 -11.62 5.44 25.26
CA GLU A 114 -12.77 4.92 24.51
C GLU A 114 -12.55 4.96 22.99
N LEU A 115 -11.94 6.03 22.47
CA LEU A 115 -11.53 6.10 21.06
C LEU A 115 -10.55 4.98 20.70
N LEU A 116 -9.51 4.79 21.51
CA LEU A 116 -8.52 3.75 21.27
C LEU A 116 -9.13 2.34 21.33
N LYS A 117 -10.08 2.10 22.26
CA LYS A 117 -10.82 0.83 22.31
C LYS A 117 -11.65 0.61 21.05
N GLN A 118 -12.30 1.67 20.55
CA GLN A 118 -13.07 1.58 19.31
C GLN A 118 -12.16 1.26 18.13
N GLU A 119 -11.03 1.97 17.99
CA GLU A 119 -10.03 1.71 16.94
C GLU A 119 -9.50 0.28 17.01
N MET A 120 -9.22 -0.23 18.21
CA MET A 120 -8.78 -1.62 18.42
C MET A 120 -9.86 -2.62 17.98
N ASN A 121 -11.13 -2.37 18.30
CA ASN A 121 -12.24 -3.22 17.90
C ASN A 121 -12.42 -3.21 16.37
N ASP A 122 -12.35 -2.04 15.74
CA ASP A 122 -12.50 -1.89 14.29
C ASP A 122 -11.34 -2.59 13.55
N ALA A 123 -10.11 -2.45 14.03
CA ALA A 123 -8.95 -3.16 13.51
C ALA A 123 -9.09 -4.68 13.68
N THR A 124 -9.59 -5.14 14.83
CA THR A 124 -9.82 -6.56 15.11
C THR A 124 -10.89 -7.15 14.18
N HIS A 125 -12.00 -6.45 14.01
CA HIS A 125 -13.07 -6.84 13.10
C HIS A 125 -12.59 -6.86 11.64
N GLY A 126 -11.78 -5.88 11.23
CA GLY A 126 -11.11 -5.88 9.92
C GLY A 126 -10.23 -7.12 9.73
N ALA A 127 -9.42 -7.47 10.73
CA ALA A 127 -8.59 -8.66 10.69
C ALA A 127 -9.40 -9.97 10.69
N ASP A 128 -10.52 -10.04 11.41
CA ASP A 128 -11.46 -11.18 11.38
C ASP A 128 -12.04 -11.36 9.97
N ASN A 129 -12.49 -10.28 9.33
CA ASN A 129 -13.03 -10.33 7.98
C ASN A 129 -11.99 -10.83 6.97
N ILE A 130 -10.75 -10.33 7.05
CA ILE A 130 -9.65 -10.80 6.20
C ILE A 130 -9.39 -12.30 6.42
N ARG A 131 -9.38 -12.77 7.68
CA ARG A 131 -9.20 -14.20 8.00
C ARG A 131 -10.35 -15.06 7.46
N ASN A 132 -11.57 -14.57 7.51
CA ASN A 132 -12.74 -15.23 6.94
C ASN A 132 -12.65 -15.30 5.41
N ASP A 133 -12.25 -14.21 4.75
CA ASP A 133 -12.06 -14.15 3.30
C ASP A 133 -10.96 -15.10 2.83
N ILE A 134 -9.83 -15.17 3.54
CA ILE A 134 -8.75 -16.12 3.27
C ILE A 134 -9.26 -17.57 3.40
N SER A 135 -10.03 -17.85 4.46
CA SER A 135 -10.59 -19.20 4.69
C SER A 135 -11.58 -19.58 3.59
N ALA A 136 -12.43 -18.64 3.17
CA ALA A 136 -13.37 -18.84 2.06
C ALA A 136 -12.65 -19.01 0.72
N LEU A 137 -11.57 -18.25 0.47
CA LEU A 137 -10.70 -18.37 -0.69
C LEU A 137 -10.05 -19.76 -0.77
N ALA A 138 -9.54 -20.27 0.35
CA ALA A 138 -8.91 -21.59 0.42
C ALA A 138 -9.88 -22.76 0.15
N GLN A 139 -11.19 -22.55 0.35
CA GLN A 139 -12.23 -23.56 0.12
C GLN A 139 -12.87 -23.48 -1.27
N ARG A 140 -12.48 -22.52 -2.12
CA ARG A 140 -13.01 -22.44 -3.48
C ARG A 140 -12.54 -23.64 -4.29
N TYR A 141 -13.49 -24.29 -4.94
CA TYR A 141 -13.23 -25.34 -5.91
C TYR A 141 -13.90 -24.99 -7.23
N ALA A 142 -13.28 -25.42 -8.32
CA ALA A 142 -13.87 -25.37 -9.66
C ALA A 142 -14.21 -26.80 -10.09
N VAL A 143 -15.41 -26.99 -10.64
CA VAL A 143 -15.83 -28.27 -11.21
C VAL A 143 -15.61 -28.20 -12.72
N ILE A 144 -14.80 -29.11 -13.25
CA ILE A 144 -14.50 -29.20 -14.68
C ILE A 144 -15.22 -30.44 -15.22
N ASP A 145 -16.02 -30.26 -16.29
CA ASP A 145 -16.66 -31.40 -16.97
C ASP A 145 -15.60 -32.21 -17.77
N ARG A 146 -15.86 -33.50 -17.98
CA ARG A 146 -15.02 -34.38 -18.80
C ARG A 146 -14.93 -33.93 -20.26
N ASP A 147 -15.97 -33.25 -20.72
CA ASP A 147 -16.07 -32.73 -22.08
C ASP A 147 -15.64 -31.25 -22.20
N GLU A 148 -15.15 -30.64 -21.10
CA GLU A 148 -14.68 -29.25 -21.11
C GLU A 148 -13.52 -29.07 -22.10
N GLU A 149 -13.63 -28.05 -22.95
CA GLU A 149 -12.68 -27.75 -24.03
C GLU A 149 -11.78 -26.56 -23.68
N CYS A 150 -10.52 -26.64 -24.10
CA CYS A 150 -9.59 -25.53 -23.98
C CYS A 150 -10.06 -24.36 -24.84
N GLY A 151 -10.16 -23.16 -24.25
CA GLY A 151 -10.62 -21.96 -24.95
C GLY A 151 -9.80 -21.59 -26.20
N VAL A 152 -8.51 -21.95 -26.23
CA VAL A 152 -7.60 -21.64 -27.35
C VAL A 152 -7.61 -22.75 -28.42
N CYS A 153 -7.37 -24.00 -28.04
CA CYS A 153 -7.18 -25.09 -29.01
C CYS A 153 -8.42 -25.95 -29.25
N ARG A 154 -9.52 -25.72 -28.52
CA ARG A 154 -10.80 -26.46 -28.61
C ARG A 154 -10.70 -27.98 -28.39
N ARG A 155 -9.57 -28.46 -27.87
CA ARG A 155 -9.40 -29.86 -27.45
C ARG A 155 -9.76 -30.00 -25.98
N LYS A 156 -10.28 -31.17 -25.61
CA LYS A 156 -10.63 -31.50 -24.21
C LYS A 156 -9.45 -31.22 -23.27
N ILE A 157 -9.73 -30.55 -22.16
CA ILE A 157 -8.69 -30.09 -21.21
C ILE A 157 -8.04 -31.27 -20.49
N LEU A 158 -8.85 -32.26 -20.13
CA LEU A 158 -8.40 -33.44 -19.38
C LEU A 158 -7.76 -34.54 -20.25
N THR A 159 -7.82 -34.42 -21.58
CA THR A 159 -7.21 -35.41 -22.47
C THR A 159 -5.71 -35.19 -22.55
N VAL A 160 -4.95 -36.19 -22.11
CA VAL A 160 -3.48 -36.21 -22.21
C VAL A 160 -3.09 -36.29 -23.70
N GLY A 161 -2.67 -35.17 -24.27
CA GLY A 161 -1.98 -35.16 -25.56
C GLY A 161 -0.61 -35.85 -25.43
N MET A 162 -0.24 -36.65 -26.43
CA MET A 162 0.90 -37.58 -26.48
C MET A 162 2.31 -36.98 -26.26
N ASP A 163 2.47 -35.67 -26.08
CA ASP A 163 3.80 -35.01 -26.13
C ASP A 163 4.32 -34.47 -24.80
N TYR A 164 3.67 -34.74 -23.66
CA TYR A 164 4.12 -34.22 -22.37
C TYR A 164 5.03 -35.19 -21.61
N ARG A 165 6.34 -35.16 -21.92
CA ARG A 165 7.40 -35.76 -21.09
C ARG A 165 7.74 -34.96 -19.81
N MET A 166 6.93 -33.97 -19.43
CA MET A 166 7.29 -32.98 -18.39
C MET A 166 6.30 -32.84 -17.22
N ALA A 167 5.25 -33.65 -17.11
CA ALA A 167 4.31 -33.55 -15.99
C ALA A 167 4.71 -34.47 -14.82
N ARG A 168 5.62 -34.01 -13.95
CA ARG A 168 5.59 -34.41 -12.53
C ARG A 168 4.46 -33.61 -11.88
N GLY A 169 3.22 -34.08 -12.04
CA GLY A 169 2.04 -33.51 -11.40
C GLY A 169 1.95 -33.95 -9.94
N TYR A 170 1.64 -33.00 -9.07
CA TYR A 170 1.37 -33.12 -7.62
C TYR A 170 0.05 -33.86 -7.29
N THR A 171 -0.36 -34.84 -8.11
CA THR A 171 -1.58 -35.60 -7.83
C THR A 171 -1.22 -37.02 -7.47
N SER A 172 -1.80 -37.52 -6.38
CA SER A 172 -1.78 -38.94 -5.98
C SER A 172 -2.44 -39.87 -7.02
N VAL A 173 -2.92 -39.32 -8.15
CA VAL A 173 -3.72 -40.00 -9.18
C VAL A 173 -2.99 -40.11 -10.53
N GLY A 174 -1.71 -39.72 -10.62
CA GLY A 174 -0.87 -39.90 -11.82
C GLY A 174 -0.61 -38.62 -12.62
N PRO A 175 0.01 -38.71 -13.82
CA PRO A 175 0.47 -37.55 -14.57
C PRO A 175 -0.70 -36.86 -15.27
N MET A 176 -1.30 -35.86 -14.62
CA MET A 176 -2.21 -34.92 -15.27
C MET A 176 -1.43 -33.75 -15.88
N ALA A 177 -1.84 -33.31 -17.07
CA ALA A 177 -1.27 -32.11 -17.70
C ALA A 177 -1.70 -30.86 -16.91
N PRO A 178 -0.79 -29.89 -16.69
CA PRO A 178 -1.13 -28.65 -15.99
C PRO A 178 -2.17 -27.85 -16.78
N LEU A 179 -3.16 -27.32 -16.07
CA LEU A 179 -4.29 -26.56 -16.61
C LEU A 179 -4.53 -25.31 -15.75
N TYR A 180 -5.16 -24.30 -16.35
CA TYR A 180 -5.65 -23.12 -15.64
C TYR A 180 -7.16 -23.04 -15.78
N VAL A 181 -7.82 -22.68 -14.69
CA VAL A 181 -9.25 -22.37 -14.65
C VAL A 181 -9.43 -21.02 -14.01
N PHE A 182 -10.11 -20.12 -14.71
CA PHE A 182 -10.41 -18.79 -14.21
C PHE A 182 -11.77 -18.76 -13.50
N PRO A 183 -12.00 -17.83 -12.56
CA PRO A 183 -13.29 -17.67 -11.89
C PRO A 183 -14.47 -17.38 -12.83
N CYS A 184 -14.21 -16.88 -14.04
CA CYS A 184 -15.22 -16.69 -15.09
C CYS A 184 -15.68 -17.99 -15.77
N GLY A 185 -15.07 -19.13 -15.43
CA GLY A 185 -15.38 -20.46 -15.99
C GLY A 185 -14.51 -20.86 -17.18
N HIS A 186 -13.74 -19.95 -17.78
CA HIS A 186 -12.84 -20.31 -18.87
C HIS A 186 -11.68 -21.17 -18.39
N ALA A 187 -11.38 -22.22 -19.15
CA ALA A 187 -10.34 -23.16 -18.84
C ALA A 187 -9.41 -23.40 -20.03
N PHE A 188 -8.13 -23.61 -19.73
CA PHE A 188 -7.05 -23.67 -20.72
C PHE A 188 -5.98 -24.70 -20.36
N HIS A 189 -5.38 -25.32 -21.38
CA HIS A 189 -4.10 -26.01 -21.18
C HIS A 189 -3.02 -24.98 -20.83
N SER A 190 -2.10 -25.33 -19.91
CA SER A 190 -1.03 -24.43 -19.48
C SER A 190 -0.22 -23.84 -20.65
N LEU A 191 0.21 -24.69 -21.59
CA LEU A 191 0.97 -24.23 -22.76
C LEU A 191 0.14 -23.36 -23.70
N CYS A 192 -1.14 -23.68 -23.88
CA CYS A 192 -2.04 -22.88 -24.72
C CYS A 192 -2.25 -21.49 -24.13
N LEU A 193 -2.45 -21.40 -22.81
CA LEU A 193 -2.60 -20.12 -22.12
C LEU A 193 -1.32 -19.28 -22.24
N ILE A 194 -0.17 -19.84 -21.88
CA ILE A 194 1.12 -19.12 -21.95
C ILE A 194 1.36 -18.60 -23.36
N THR A 195 1.16 -19.43 -24.38
CA THR A 195 1.35 -19.02 -25.79
C THR A 195 0.40 -17.89 -26.17
N HIS A 196 -0.87 -18.00 -25.81
CA HIS A 196 -1.88 -17.00 -26.14
C HIS A 196 -1.59 -15.67 -25.44
N VAL A 197 -1.38 -15.68 -24.11
CA VAL A 197 -1.09 -14.47 -23.34
C VAL A 197 0.20 -13.82 -23.84
N THR A 198 1.27 -14.58 -24.09
CA THR A 198 2.52 -14.03 -24.64
C THR A 198 2.31 -13.32 -25.98
N GLN A 199 1.43 -13.84 -26.85
CA GLN A 199 1.10 -13.20 -28.12
C GLN A 199 0.31 -11.90 -27.94
N LEU A 200 -0.67 -11.89 -27.03
CA LEU A 200 -1.46 -10.69 -26.73
C LEU A 200 -0.63 -9.61 -26.06
N THR A 201 0.14 -9.99 -25.05
CA THR A 201 1.04 -9.09 -24.34
C THR A 201 2.10 -8.53 -25.27
N ARG A 202 2.65 -9.31 -26.22
CA ARG A 202 3.58 -8.78 -27.24
C ARG A 202 3.00 -7.63 -28.05
N ARG A 203 1.67 -7.58 -28.24
CA ARG A 203 1.01 -6.50 -29.00
C ARG A 203 0.76 -5.23 -28.17
N THR A 204 0.81 -5.33 -26.85
CA THR A 204 0.47 -4.26 -25.91
C THR A 204 1.70 -3.78 -25.12
N ASP A 205 2.43 -4.71 -24.50
CA ASP A 205 3.67 -4.51 -23.75
C ASP A 205 4.73 -5.58 -24.11
N GLU A 206 5.69 -5.18 -24.96
CA GLU A 206 6.78 -6.05 -25.38
C GLU A 206 7.66 -6.53 -24.21
N THR A 207 7.85 -5.70 -23.19
CA THR A 207 8.74 -6.00 -22.05
C THR A 207 8.17 -7.12 -21.17
N GLN A 208 6.86 -7.12 -20.94
CA GLN A 208 6.18 -8.17 -20.20
C GLN A 208 6.17 -9.50 -20.99
N ALA A 209 6.03 -9.44 -22.32
CA ALA A 209 6.09 -10.63 -23.16
C ALA A 209 7.49 -11.27 -23.15
N GLU A 210 8.57 -10.46 -23.22
CA GLU A 210 9.94 -10.94 -23.07
C GLU A 210 10.18 -11.58 -21.70
N ARG A 211 9.64 -10.98 -20.64
CA ARG A 211 9.71 -11.53 -19.28
C ARG A 211 9.06 -12.92 -19.18
N ILE A 212 7.87 -13.10 -19.78
CA ILE A 212 7.18 -14.42 -19.79
C ILE A 212 8.03 -15.46 -20.53
N LEU A 213 8.61 -15.11 -21.68
CA LEU A 213 9.48 -16.00 -22.46
C LEU A 213 10.75 -16.39 -21.70
N ASP A 214 11.37 -15.44 -21.00
CA ASP A 214 12.56 -15.71 -20.20
C ASP A 214 12.25 -16.64 -19.02
N LEU A 215 11.14 -16.40 -18.30
CA LEU A 215 10.67 -17.29 -17.24
C LEU A 215 10.43 -18.72 -17.75
N GLN A 216 9.80 -18.87 -18.93
CA GLN A 216 9.59 -20.17 -19.55
C GLN A 216 10.92 -20.86 -19.92
N LYS A 217 11.89 -20.11 -20.43
CA LYS A 217 13.23 -20.61 -20.77
C LYS A 217 13.97 -21.08 -19.53
N GLN A 218 13.98 -20.30 -18.45
CA GLN A 218 14.62 -20.65 -17.19
C GLN A 218 14.02 -21.94 -16.60
N LEU A 219 12.70 -22.10 -16.62
CA LEU A 219 12.03 -23.32 -16.17
C LEU A 219 12.39 -24.55 -17.03
N THR A 220 12.54 -24.37 -18.33
CA THR A 220 12.94 -25.45 -19.25
C THR A 220 14.38 -25.91 -19.00
N LEU A 221 15.30 -24.97 -18.74
CA LEU A 221 16.70 -25.25 -18.44
C LEU A 221 16.84 -26.00 -17.10
N LEU A 222 16.23 -25.49 -16.03
CA LEU A 222 16.23 -26.11 -14.71
C LEU A 222 15.55 -27.49 -14.68
N GLY A 223 14.52 -27.69 -15.51
CA GLY A 223 13.85 -28.99 -15.67
C GLY A 223 14.73 -30.09 -16.29
N SER A 224 15.81 -29.72 -16.98
CA SER A 224 16.74 -30.63 -17.66
C SER A 224 17.88 -31.13 -16.77
N GLU A 225 18.24 -30.37 -15.72
CA GLU A 225 19.40 -30.65 -14.85
C GLU A 225 19.10 -31.62 -13.69
N SER A 226 17.83 -31.87 -13.37
CA SER A 226 17.41 -32.73 -12.24
C SER A 226 17.50 -34.26 -12.51
N ARG A 227 18.41 -34.71 -13.37
CA ARG A 227 18.55 -36.14 -13.76
C ARG A 227 19.57 -36.96 -12.97
N LYS A 228 20.16 -36.46 -11.87
CA LYS A 228 21.03 -37.29 -11.03
C LYS A 228 20.77 -37.07 -9.53
N GLU A 229 20.33 -38.17 -8.90
CA GLU A 229 20.45 -38.59 -7.49
C GLU A 229 19.08 -38.92 -6.85
N PRO A 230 18.78 -40.21 -6.60
CA PRO A 230 17.74 -40.65 -5.67
C PRO A 230 18.38 -41.15 -4.37
N ASN A 231 18.27 -40.35 -3.30
CA ASN A 231 18.41 -40.71 -1.87
C ASN A 231 18.45 -39.36 -1.13
N GLY A 232 17.68 -39.01 -0.12
CA GLY A 232 16.82 -39.70 0.83
C GLY A 232 16.71 -38.78 2.05
N VAL A 233 15.66 -38.96 2.86
CA VAL A 233 15.37 -38.27 4.14
C VAL A 233 14.58 -36.97 4.02
N LEU A 234 13.27 -37.10 4.29
CA LEU A 234 12.34 -36.00 4.56
C LEU A 234 12.44 -35.66 6.05
N THR A 235 12.89 -34.45 6.38
CA THR A 235 12.72 -33.83 7.69
C THR A 235 11.60 -32.81 7.63
N GLU A 236 10.71 -32.83 8.63
CA GLU A 236 9.40 -32.14 8.67
C GLU A 236 9.46 -30.60 8.85
N ASP A 237 10.63 -29.96 8.77
CA ASP A 237 10.78 -28.52 9.07
C ASP A 237 10.87 -27.60 7.82
N SER A 238 10.58 -28.10 6.61
CA SER A 238 10.70 -27.34 5.36
C SER A 238 9.36 -26.78 4.87
N ILE A 239 8.70 -25.93 5.67
CA ILE A 239 7.36 -25.41 5.34
C ILE A 239 7.40 -24.00 4.70
N THR A 240 8.54 -23.30 4.65
CA THR A 240 8.57 -21.89 4.17
C THR A 240 9.62 -21.53 3.13
N SER A 241 10.50 -22.44 2.71
CA SER A 241 11.43 -22.15 1.60
C SER A 241 10.96 -22.81 0.31
N LEU A 242 10.18 -22.09 -0.50
CA LEU A 242 9.88 -22.51 -1.87
C LEU A 242 11.18 -22.79 -2.61
N SER A 243 11.26 -23.93 -3.28
CA SER A 243 12.40 -24.26 -4.14
C SER A 243 12.55 -23.19 -5.23
N PRO A 244 13.76 -22.92 -5.74
CA PRO A 244 13.97 -21.93 -6.79
C PRO A 244 13.06 -22.14 -8.01
N VAL A 245 12.74 -23.40 -8.33
CA VAL A 245 11.85 -23.76 -9.44
C VAL A 245 10.38 -23.41 -9.13
N GLU A 246 9.92 -23.59 -7.89
CA GLU A 246 8.56 -23.19 -7.48
C GLU A 246 8.38 -21.68 -7.49
N LYS A 247 9.41 -20.91 -7.10
CA LYS A 247 9.38 -19.44 -7.19
C LYS A 247 9.24 -18.97 -8.64
N LEU A 248 10.01 -19.56 -9.56
CA LEU A 248 9.92 -19.24 -10.99
C LEU A 248 8.57 -19.64 -11.59
N ARG A 249 8.00 -20.78 -11.18
CA ARG A 249 6.65 -21.17 -11.59
C ARG A 249 5.60 -20.18 -11.09
N SER A 250 5.65 -19.81 -9.81
CA SER A 250 4.75 -18.80 -9.24
C SER A 250 4.82 -17.48 -10.01
N GLN A 251 6.03 -17.00 -10.34
CA GLN A 251 6.18 -15.77 -11.13
C GLN A 251 5.62 -15.88 -12.55
N LEU A 252 5.73 -17.06 -13.17
CA LEU A 252 5.11 -17.32 -14.47
C LEU A 252 3.58 -17.36 -14.35
N ASP A 253 3.05 -18.02 -13.33
CA ASP A 253 1.62 -18.11 -13.04
C ASP A 253 1.04 -16.71 -12.78
N ASP A 254 1.69 -15.88 -11.98
CA ASP A 254 1.28 -14.49 -11.72
C ASP A 254 1.27 -13.64 -12.99
N ALA A 255 2.20 -13.90 -13.92
CA ALA A 255 2.30 -13.13 -15.16
C ALA A 255 1.28 -13.56 -16.22
N VAL A 256 0.90 -14.84 -16.26
CA VAL A 256 0.07 -15.43 -17.32
C VAL A 256 -1.39 -15.63 -16.87
N ALA A 257 -1.64 -15.79 -15.57
CA ALA A 257 -2.96 -16.07 -15.01
C ALA A 257 -3.49 -14.97 -14.08
N SER A 258 -2.94 -13.75 -14.16
CA SER A 258 -3.47 -12.57 -13.45
C SER A 258 -4.92 -12.27 -13.85
N GLU A 259 -5.26 -12.45 -15.12
CA GLU A 259 -6.61 -12.28 -15.64
C GLU A 259 -6.93 -13.22 -16.79
N CYS A 260 -8.22 -13.39 -17.08
CA CYS A 260 -8.66 -14.24 -18.17
C CYS A 260 -8.48 -13.53 -19.51
N PRO A 261 -7.79 -14.12 -20.50
CA PRO A 261 -7.55 -13.47 -21.79
C PRO A 261 -8.81 -13.28 -22.64
N PHE A 262 -9.96 -13.86 -22.27
CA PHE A 262 -11.21 -13.74 -23.03
C PHE A 262 -12.23 -12.77 -22.42
N CYS A 263 -12.04 -12.36 -21.16
CA CYS A 263 -12.99 -11.47 -20.48
C CYS A 263 -12.33 -10.46 -19.53
N GLY A 264 -10.99 -10.41 -19.48
CA GLY A 264 -10.23 -9.41 -18.76
C GLY A 264 -9.79 -8.25 -19.65
N ASP A 265 -8.90 -7.42 -19.14
CA ASP A 265 -8.43 -6.20 -19.77
C ASP A 265 -7.60 -6.48 -21.02
N LEU A 266 -6.84 -7.60 -21.06
CA LEU A 266 -6.15 -8.09 -22.25
C LEU A 266 -7.07 -8.15 -23.48
N MET A 267 -8.30 -8.65 -23.32
CA MET A 267 -9.29 -8.72 -24.42
C MET A 267 -9.76 -7.33 -24.85
N ILE A 268 -9.90 -6.39 -23.90
CA ILE A 268 -10.34 -5.02 -24.18
C ILE A 268 -9.25 -4.27 -24.95
N CYS A 269 -8.00 -4.42 -24.54
CA CYS A 269 -6.84 -3.83 -25.21
C CYS A 269 -6.74 -4.28 -26.67
N GLU A 270 -7.10 -5.53 -26.99
CA GLU A 270 -7.12 -6.03 -28.36
C GLU A 270 -8.07 -5.27 -29.29
N ILE A 271 -9.18 -4.73 -28.78
CA ILE A 271 -10.16 -3.98 -29.60
C ILE A 271 -9.53 -2.72 -30.20
N SER A 272 -8.55 -2.15 -29.50
CA SER A 272 -7.84 -0.95 -29.96
C SER A 272 -6.74 -1.26 -30.95
N LEU A 273 -6.43 -2.54 -31.18
CA LEU A 273 -5.39 -2.95 -32.11
C LEU A 273 -5.92 -2.97 -33.56
N PRO A 274 -5.06 -2.60 -34.53
CA PRO A 274 -5.42 -2.73 -35.94
C PRO A 274 -5.78 -4.18 -36.29
N PHE A 275 -6.88 -4.38 -37.03
CA PHE A 275 -7.29 -5.69 -37.54
C PHE A 275 -6.21 -6.34 -38.41
N ILE A 276 -5.47 -5.52 -39.14
CA ILE A 276 -4.35 -5.93 -39.99
C ILE A 276 -3.10 -5.29 -39.42
N GLN A 277 -2.15 -6.11 -38.97
CA GLN A 277 -0.85 -5.61 -38.56
C GLN A 277 -0.01 -5.41 -39.82
N PRO A 278 0.63 -4.25 -40.04
CA PRO A 278 1.53 -4.02 -41.17
C PRO A 278 2.86 -4.75 -40.92
N SER A 279 2.81 -6.08 -40.79
CA SER A 279 4.00 -6.91 -40.55
C SER A 279 4.62 -7.40 -41.85
N THR A 280 3.81 -7.45 -42.91
CA THR A 280 4.23 -7.80 -44.27
C THR A 280 3.86 -6.69 -45.27
N PRO A 281 4.58 -6.58 -46.40
CA PRO A 281 4.29 -5.57 -47.44
C PRO A 281 2.92 -5.74 -48.13
N GLU A 282 2.31 -6.93 -48.00
CA GLU A 282 0.99 -7.22 -48.53
C GLU A 282 -0.09 -6.67 -47.59
N GLU A 283 0.07 -6.89 -46.29
CA GLU A 283 -0.79 -6.34 -45.23
C GLU A 283 -0.74 -4.81 -45.18
N GLU A 284 0.43 -4.20 -45.39
CA GLU A 284 0.57 -2.73 -45.51
C GLU A 284 -0.28 -2.16 -46.66
N LYS A 285 -0.30 -2.84 -47.82
CA LYS A 285 -1.13 -2.43 -48.96
C LYS A 285 -2.61 -2.57 -48.65
N GLU A 286 -2.98 -3.60 -47.89
CA GLU A 286 -4.36 -3.82 -47.48
C GLU A 286 -4.81 -2.73 -46.50
N VAL A 287 -4.00 -2.40 -45.48
CA VAL A 287 -4.25 -1.27 -44.56
C VAL A 287 -4.42 0.04 -45.33
N MET A 288 -3.53 0.33 -46.28
CA MET A 288 -3.65 1.54 -47.12
C MET A 288 -4.89 1.54 -48.01
N SER A 289 -5.42 0.37 -48.41
CA SER A 289 -6.64 0.29 -49.22
C SER A 289 -7.91 0.60 -48.44
N TRP A 290 -7.86 0.50 -47.10
CA TRP A 290 -8.95 0.84 -46.19
C TRP A 290 -8.86 2.29 -45.68
N GLU A 291 -7.80 3.02 -46.05
CA GLU A 291 -7.63 4.42 -45.70
C GLU A 291 -8.71 5.26 -46.40
N ILE A 292 -9.70 5.71 -45.61
CA ILE A 292 -10.74 6.61 -46.10
C ILE A 292 -10.10 7.97 -46.31
N LYS A 293 -9.64 8.22 -47.54
CA LYS A 293 -9.14 9.55 -47.93
C LYS A 293 -10.26 10.56 -47.72
N PRO A 294 -10.03 11.67 -46.99
CA PRO A 294 -11.01 12.74 -46.93
C PRO A 294 -11.20 13.24 -48.36
N GLN A 295 -12.36 12.94 -48.94
CA GLN A 295 -12.73 13.55 -50.20
C GLN A 295 -12.71 15.06 -49.95
N ASN A 296 -11.90 15.78 -50.72
CA ASN A 296 -11.88 17.23 -50.78
C ASN A 296 -13.29 17.69 -51.17
N LEU A 297 -14.18 17.84 -50.18
CA LEU A 297 -15.43 18.57 -50.33
C LEU A 297 -15.02 20.04 -50.49
N GLY A 298 -14.70 20.41 -51.73
CA GLY A 298 -14.71 21.81 -52.17
C GLY A 298 -16.02 22.45 -51.72
N PRO A 299 -16.05 23.77 -51.46
CA PRO A 299 -17.08 24.42 -50.67
C PRO A 299 -18.46 24.10 -51.24
N GLN A 300 -19.18 23.19 -50.57
CA GLN A 300 -20.54 22.88 -50.94
C GLN A 300 -21.36 24.15 -50.73
N ARG A 301 -21.91 24.68 -51.82
CA ARG A 301 -22.84 25.79 -51.80
C ARG A 301 -23.95 25.44 -50.81
N SER A 302 -24.09 26.24 -49.76
CA SER A 302 -25.24 26.25 -48.89
C SER A 302 -26.48 26.50 -49.75
N PHE A 303 -27.30 25.46 -49.92
CA PHE A 303 -28.65 25.64 -50.44
C PHE A 303 -29.50 26.21 -49.31
N SER A 304 -29.79 27.50 -49.40
CA SER A 304 -30.83 28.16 -48.60
C SER A 304 -32.17 27.55 -49.01
N LEU A 305 -32.77 26.73 -48.13
CA LEU A 305 -34.17 26.35 -48.23
C LEU A 305 -35.00 27.54 -47.76
N GLY A 306 -35.56 28.29 -48.71
CA GLY A 306 -36.72 29.12 -48.48
C GLY A 306 -37.97 28.31 -48.80
N VAL A 307 -38.76 27.97 -47.77
CA VAL A 307 -40.20 28.23 -47.58
C VAL A 307 -40.48 27.98 -46.09
#